data_AF-A0A2E7DBP8-F1
#
_entry.id   AF-A0A2E7DBP8-F1
#
_cell.length_a   1.000
_cell.length_b   1.000
_cell.length_c   1.000
_cell.angle_alpha   90.00
_cell.angle_beta   90.00
_cell.angle_gamma   90.00
#
_symmetry.space_group_name_H-M   'P 1'
#
loop_
_entity.id
_entity.type
_entity.pdbx_description
1 polymer ?
#
loop_
_entity_poly.entity_id
_entity_poly.type
_entity_poly.pdbx_seq_one_letter_code
_entity_poly.pdbx_strand_id
1 'polypeptide(L)'
;MLDLQKLGKHEIILPRSMATCLDFVAIWGSDPNRAQLGRLCAAAIAVCTDHAKCLPAYPIMSGDPIAFGHKILDRLLDAGVAPAYIYEQGSNLLIEMMKEIPTEKRVEEKANFILPPEEL
;
A
#
# COMPACT_ATOMS: atom_id res chain seq x y z
N MET A 1 11.46 7.85 -5.32
CA MET A 1 10.61 8.69 -6.19
C MET A 1 10.09 7.80 -7.30
N LEU A 2 8.80 7.85 -7.57
CA LEU A 2 8.10 6.96 -8.49
C LEU A 2 7.76 7.73 -9.78
N ASP A 3 8.17 7.21 -10.94
CA ASP A 3 7.93 7.87 -12.24
C ASP A 3 6.70 7.27 -12.91
N LEU A 4 5.61 8.04 -12.93
CA LEU A 4 4.34 7.65 -13.51
C LEU A 4 4.13 8.21 -14.93
N GLN A 5 5.23 8.49 -15.64
CA GLN A 5 5.21 8.90 -17.04
C GLN A 5 4.38 10.19 -17.22
N LYS A 6 3.29 10.15 -18.00
CA LYS A 6 2.41 11.32 -18.22
C LYS A 6 1.83 11.89 -16.91
N LEU A 7 1.76 11.10 -15.84
CA LEU A 7 1.27 11.56 -14.54
C LEU A 7 2.36 12.23 -13.69
N GLY A 8 3.62 12.23 -14.14
CA GLY A 8 4.74 12.88 -13.47
C GLY A 8 5.47 12.01 -12.44
N LYS A 9 6.46 12.62 -11.78
CA LYS A 9 7.28 11.97 -10.74
C LYS A 9 6.81 12.36 -9.36
N HIS A 10 6.61 11.39 -8.49
CA HIS A 10 6.02 11.59 -7.17
C HIS A 10 6.88 11.00 -6.06
N GLU A 11 6.83 11.63 -4.89
CA GLU A 11 7.35 11.01 -3.68
C GLU A 11 6.47 9.83 -3.28
N ILE A 12 7.05 8.86 -2.57
CA ILE A 12 6.32 7.74 -2.01
C ILE A 12 6.07 8.07 -0.54
N ILE A 13 4.80 8.14 -0.14
CA ILE A 13 4.41 8.32 1.26
C ILE A 13 3.50 7.16 1.64
N LEU A 14 3.92 6.35 2.60
CA LEU A 14 3.12 5.20 3.03
C LEU A 14 1.79 5.66 3.66
N PRO A 15 0.71 4.86 3.50
CA PRO A 15 -0.57 5.18 4.14
C PRO A 15 -0.42 5.26 5.66
N ARG A 16 -0.92 6.34 6.27
CA ARG A 16 -0.96 6.48 7.74
C ARG A 16 -1.96 5.52 8.40
N SER A 17 -2.93 5.05 7.63
CA SER A 17 -3.98 4.14 8.10
C SER A 17 -3.43 2.72 8.17
N MET A 18 -3.30 2.19 9.38
CA MET A 18 -2.89 0.79 9.59
C MET A 18 -3.86 -0.19 8.95
N ALA A 19 -5.16 0.10 8.98
CA ALA A 19 -6.17 -0.72 8.32
C ALA A 19 -5.89 -0.85 6.82
N THR A 20 -5.51 0.25 6.16
CA THR A 20 -5.16 0.24 4.74
C THR A 20 -3.91 -0.59 4.48
N CYS A 21 -2.86 -0.47 5.31
CA CYS A 21 -1.68 -1.33 5.17
C CYS A 21 -2.04 -2.82 5.35
N LEU A 22 -2.87 -3.13 6.34
CA LEU A 22 -3.30 -4.49 6.63
C LEU A 22 -4.16 -5.09 5.51
N ASP A 23 -5.13 -4.35 4.96
CA ASP A 23 -5.98 -4.81 3.85
C ASP A 23 -5.13 -5.24 2.64
N PHE A 24 -4.17 -4.40 2.27
CA PHE A 24 -3.30 -4.65 1.12
C PHE A 24 -2.37 -5.83 1.35
N VAL A 25 -1.72 -5.91 2.52
CA VAL A 25 -0.79 -6.98 2.85
C VAL A 25 -1.51 -8.32 3.05
N ALA A 26 -2.70 -8.32 3.66
CA ALA A 26 -3.49 -9.53 3.85
C ALA A 26 -3.93 -10.13 2.51
N ILE A 27 -4.41 -9.29 1.57
CA ILE A 27 -4.75 -9.77 0.22
C ILE A 27 -3.48 -10.25 -0.49
N TRP A 28 -2.35 -9.57 -0.35
CA TRP A 28 -1.09 -10.01 -0.95
C TRP A 28 -0.63 -11.39 -0.45
N GLY A 29 -0.72 -11.62 0.86
CA GLY A 29 -0.39 -12.90 1.50
C GLY A 29 -1.40 -14.02 1.27
N SER A 30 -2.56 -13.72 0.68
CA SER A 30 -3.61 -14.71 0.34
C SER A 30 -3.40 -15.41 -1.01
N ASP A 31 -2.21 -15.24 -1.61
CA ASP A 31 -1.83 -15.77 -2.92
C ASP A 31 -2.82 -15.38 -4.05
N PRO A 32 -2.98 -14.07 -4.33
CA PRO A 32 -3.86 -13.61 -5.39
C PRO A 32 -3.36 -14.10 -6.75
N ASN A 33 -4.27 -14.38 -7.67
CA ASN A 33 -3.87 -14.76 -9.03
C ASN A 33 -3.11 -13.60 -9.72
N ARG A 34 -2.39 -13.88 -10.81
CA ARG A 34 -1.54 -12.87 -11.47
C ARG A 34 -2.28 -11.58 -11.85
N ALA A 35 -3.54 -11.68 -12.28
CA ALA A 35 -4.33 -10.50 -12.63
C ALA A 35 -4.72 -9.68 -11.39
N GLN A 36 -5.11 -10.35 -10.30
CA GLN A 36 -5.37 -9.71 -9.02
C GLN A 36 -4.10 -9.06 -8.45
N LEU A 37 -2.94 -9.74 -8.55
CA LEU A 37 -1.66 -9.18 -8.12
C LEU A 37 -1.34 -7.88 -8.87
N GLY A 38 -1.54 -7.84 -10.20
CA GLY A 38 -1.32 -6.62 -10.98
C GLY A 38 -2.21 -5.47 -10.54
N ARG A 39 -3.49 -5.75 -10.22
CA ARG A 39 -4.43 -4.76 -9.68
C ARG A 39 -4.02 -4.30 -8.29
N LEU A 40 -3.62 -5.23 -7.42
CA LEU A 40 -3.16 -4.91 -6.07
C LEU A 40 -1.92 -4.01 -6.09
N CYS A 41 -0.95 -4.31 -6.97
CA CYS A 41 0.23 -3.48 -7.19
C CYS A 41 -0.14 -2.07 -7.68
N ALA A 42 -1.06 -1.96 -8.65
CA ALA A 42 -1.55 -0.68 -9.12
C ALA A 42 -2.24 0.12 -7.99
N ALA A 43 -3.09 -0.53 -7.22
CA ALA A 43 -3.73 0.07 -6.05
C ALA A 43 -2.70 0.57 -5.03
N ALA A 44 -1.64 -0.21 -4.77
CA ALA A 44 -0.59 0.12 -3.80
C ALA A 44 0.16 1.40 -4.22
N ILE A 45 0.42 1.56 -5.52
CA ILE A 45 0.98 2.79 -6.08
C ILE A 45 0.06 3.97 -5.81
N ALA A 46 -1.25 3.84 -6.10
CA ALA A 46 -2.19 4.94 -5.90
C ALA A 46 -2.31 5.38 -4.44
N VAL A 47 -2.40 4.46 -3.48
CA VAL A 47 -2.48 4.85 -2.06
C VAL A 47 -1.19 5.50 -1.56
N CYS A 48 -0.03 5.08 -2.08
CA CYS A 48 1.25 5.67 -1.71
C CYS A 48 1.55 7.02 -2.40
N THR A 49 0.77 7.39 -3.41
CA THR A 49 0.85 8.69 -4.11
C THR A 49 -0.39 9.55 -3.93
N ASP A 50 -1.30 9.19 -3.02
CA ASP A 50 -2.59 9.87 -2.81
C ASP A 50 -2.43 11.38 -2.50
N HIS A 51 -1.38 11.73 -1.75
CA HIS A 51 -1.03 13.11 -1.43
C HIS A 51 -0.81 14.00 -2.66
N ALA A 52 -0.34 13.42 -3.77
CA ALA A 52 -0.07 14.14 -5.02
C ALA A 52 -1.33 14.33 -5.89
N LYS A 53 -2.44 13.67 -5.56
CA LYS A 53 -3.74 13.76 -6.28
C LYS A 53 -3.64 13.49 -7.79
N CYS A 54 -2.64 12.71 -8.21
CA CYS A 54 -2.42 12.35 -9.62
C CYS A 54 -3.28 11.16 -10.08
N LEU A 55 -3.70 10.33 -9.12
CA LEU A 55 -4.57 9.17 -9.28
C LEU A 55 -5.85 9.34 -8.46
N PRO A 56 -6.94 8.61 -8.77
CA PRO A 56 -8.13 8.57 -7.94
C PRO A 56 -7.81 8.21 -6.49
N ALA A 57 -8.45 8.88 -5.54
CA ALA A 57 -8.31 8.59 -4.12
C ALA A 57 -8.92 7.23 -3.76
N TYR A 58 -8.31 6.54 -2.79
CA TYR A 58 -8.78 5.23 -2.34
C TYR A 58 -10.08 5.35 -1.53
N PRO A 59 -11.16 4.65 -1.90
CA PRO A 59 -12.44 4.76 -1.20
C PRO A 59 -12.45 3.89 0.06
N ILE A 60 -11.94 4.43 1.18
CA ILE A 60 -11.74 3.68 2.44
C ILE A 60 -13.03 2.98 2.93
N MET A 61 -14.20 3.59 2.79
CA MET A 61 -15.47 3.02 3.29
C MET A 61 -15.94 1.77 2.53
N SER A 62 -15.60 1.64 1.26
CA SER A 62 -16.01 0.52 0.39
C SER A 62 -14.81 -0.31 -0.08
N GLY A 63 -13.63 -0.04 0.47
CA GLY A 63 -12.35 -0.25 -0.19
C GLY A 63 -11.99 -1.72 -0.37
N ASP A 64 -12.28 -2.26 -1.54
CA ASP A 64 -11.63 -3.47 -2.06
C ASP A 64 -10.40 -3.04 -2.88
N PRO A 65 -9.17 -3.33 -2.41
CA PRO A 65 -7.93 -3.03 -3.12
C PRO A 65 -7.89 -3.58 -4.55
N ILE A 66 -8.52 -4.73 -4.80
CA ILE A 66 -8.54 -5.36 -6.13
C ILE A 66 -9.47 -4.60 -7.08
N ALA A 67 -10.70 -4.29 -6.63
CA ALA A 67 -11.66 -3.54 -7.42
C ALA A 67 -11.18 -2.12 -7.71
N PHE A 68 -10.57 -1.46 -6.72
CA PHE A 68 -9.94 -0.16 -6.92
C PHE A 68 -8.75 -0.25 -7.89
N GLY A 69 -7.89 -1.24 -7.69
CA GLY A 69 -6.71 -1.52 -8.50
C GLY A 69 -7.00 -1.74 -9.98
N HIS A 70 -8.19 -2.26 -10.32
CA HIS A 70 -8.63 -2.35 -11.71
C HIS A 70 -8.66 -0.98 -12.42
N LYS A 71 -9.25 0.04 -11.79
CA LYS A 71 -9.32 1.40 -12.36
C LYS A 71 -7.97 2.08 -12.41
N ILE A 72 -7.14 1.85 -11.40
CA ILE A 72 -5.80 2.43 -11.33
C ILE A 72 -4.89 1.81 -12.39
N LEU A 73 -4.97 0.50 -12.58
CA LEU A 73 -4.17 -0.20 -13.58
C LEU A 73 -4.40 0.38 -14.97
N ASP A 74 -5.66 0.56 -15.39
CA ASP A 74 -5.97 1.17 -16.69
C ASP A 74 -5.39 2.59 -16.81
N ARG A 75 -5.54 3.42 -15.78
CA ARG A 75 -5.00 4.79 -15.77
C ARG A 75 -3.47 4.85 -15.84
N LEU A 76 -2.78 3.92 -15.18
CA LEU A 76 -1.32 3.81 -15.25
C LEU A 76 -0.86 3.38 -16.64
N LEU A 77 -1.57 2.44 -17.27
CA LEU A 77 -1.29 2.00 -18.63
C LEU A 77 -1.52 3.13 -19.65
N ASP A 78 -2.62 3.87 -19.53
CA ASP A 78 -2.91 5.05 -20.37
C ASP A 78 -1.86 6.17 -20.23
N ALA A 79 -1.29 6.28 -19.04
CA ALA A 79 -0.18 7.19 -18.74
C ALA A 79 1.15 6.74 -19.37
N GLY A 80 1.24 5.50 -19.86
CA GLY A 80 2.44 4.92 -20.47
C GLY A 80 3.31 4.13 -19.49
N VAL A 81 2.83 3.85 -18.27
CA VAL A 81 3.59 3.07 -17.29
C VAL A 81 3.60 1.60 -17.70
N ALA A 82 4.79 1.00 -17.82
CA ALA A 82 4.93 -0.39 -18.23
C ALA A 82 4.38 -1.35 -17.15
N PRO A 83 3.68 -2.45 -17.53
CA PRO A 83 3.18 -3.43 -16.56
C PRO A 83 4.25 -3.97 -15.63
N ALA A 84 5.44 -4.28 -16.15
CA ALA A 84 6.56 -4.78 -15.35
C ALA A 84 6.97 -3.78 -14.25
N TYR A 85 6.98 -2.49 -14.56
CA TYR A 85 7.27 -1.43 -13.59
C TYR A 85 6.16 -1.33 -12.52
N ILE A 86 4.89 -1.50 -12.91
CA ILE A 86 3.76 -1.54 -11.96
C ILE A 86 3.94 -2.70 -10.98
N TYR A 87 4.27 -3.90 -11.47
CA TYR A 87 4.53 -5.06 -10.62
C TYR A 87 5.69 -4.83 -9.66
N GLU A 88 6.83 -4.35 -10.18
CA GLU A 88 8.04 -4.13 -9.40
C GLU A 88 7.80 -3.09 -8.30
N GLN A 89 7.34 -1.89 -8.68
CA GLN A 89 7.13 -0.81 -7.71
C GLN A 89 5.98 -1.13 -6.76
N GLY A 90 4.87 -1.68 -7.24
CA GLY A 90 3.75 -2.07 -6.39
C GLY A 90 4.15 -3.14 -5.36
N SER A 91 4.95 -4.14 -5.75
CA SER A 91 5.44 -5.16 -4.81
C SER A 91 6.37 -4.56 -3.75
N ASN A 92 7.26 -3.65 -4.16
CA ASN A 92 8.12 -2.93 -3.21
C ASN A 92 7.28 -2.14 -2.19
N LEU A 93 6.22 -1.46 -2.64
CA LEU A 93 5.32 -0.73 -1.75
C LEU A 93 4.57 -1.65 -0.78
N LEU A 94 4.13 -2.83 -1.23
CA LEU A 94 3.51 -3.84 -0.35
C LEU A 94 4.48 -4.34 0.73
N ILE A 95 5.77 -4.54 0.37
CA ILE A 95 6.82 -4.87 1.33
C ILE A 95 7.00 -3.75 2.36
N GLU A 96 7.02 -2.48 1.93
CA GLU A 96 7.12 -1.35 2.86
C GLU A 96 5.89 -1.23 3.77
N MET A 97 4.68 -1.43 3.24
CA MET A 97 3.45 -1.48 4.05
C MET A 97 3.51 -2.58 5.11
N MET A 98 4.05 -3.76 4.77
CA MET A 98 4.21 -4.87 5.73
C MET A 98 5.12 -4.49 6.90
N LYS A 99 6.14 -3.66 6.69
CA LYS A 99 7.06 -3.22 7.76
C LYS A 99 6.40 -2.26 8.77
N GLU A 100 5.34 -1.57 8.36
CA GLU A 100 4.56 -0.70 9.24
C GLU A 100 3.65 -1.49 10.18
N ILE A 101 3.23 -2.70 9.78
CA ILE A 101 2.36 -3.55 10.59
C ILE A 101 3.13 -4.00 11.84
N PRO A 102 2.65 -3.67 13.06
CA PRO A 102 3.29 -4.09 14.29
C PRO A 102 3.33 -5.62 14.37
N THR A 103 4.51 -6.18 14.63
CA THR A 103 4.66 -7.59 15.00
C THR A 103 4.42 -7.75 16.50
N GLU A 104 4.03 -8.95 16.93
CA GLU A 104 3.79 -9.28 18.35
C GLU A 104 4.95 -8.80 19.25
N LYS A 105 6.19 -8.99 18.79
CA LYS A 105 7.41 -8.53 19.46
C LYS A 105 7.45 -7.02 19.72
N ARG A 106 6.96 -6.19 18.79
CA ARG A 106 6.90 -4.72 18.95
C ARG A 106 5.74 -4.24 19.83
N VAL A 107 4.69 -5.05 19.96
CA VAL A 107 3.55 -4.76 20.86
C VAL A 107 3.96 -5.01 22.30
N GLU A 108 4.65 -6.13 22.57
CA GLU A 108 5.20 -6.46 23.89
C GLU A 108 6.19 -5.40 24.38
N GLU A 109 7.09 -4.92 23.49
CA GLU A 109 8.02 -3.84 23.80
C GLU A 109 7.30 -2.54 24.19
N LYS A 110 6.17 -2.19 23.53
CA LYS A 110 5.39 -0.99 23.87
C LYS A 110 4.54 -1.14 25.12
N ALA A 111 4.05 -2.34 25.42
CA ALA A 111 3.24 -2.61 26.61
C ALA A 111 4.04 -2.41 27.92
N ASN A 112 5.34 -2.72 27.91
CA ASN A 112 6.23 -2.59 29.07
C ASN A 112 6.49 -1.15 29.54
N PHE A 113 6.12 -0.13 28.76
CA PHE A 113 6.24 1.28 29.18
C PHE A 113 5.03 1.81 29.94
N ILE A 114 3.92 1.05 30.01
CA ILE A 114 2.65 1.51 30.60
C ILE A 114 2.46 1.00 32.04
N LEU A 115 3.28 0.04 32.51
CA LEU A 115 3.27 -0.39 33.91
C LEU A 115 4.20 0.53 34.72
N PRO A 116 3.69 1.36 35.65
CA PRO A 116 4.56 2.03 36.61
C PRO A 116 5.25 0.97 37.47
N PRO A 117 6.49 1.19 37.93
CA PRO A 117 7.14 0.27 38.86
C PRO A 117 6.34 0.32 40.17
N GLU A 118 5.61 -0.75 40.46
CA GLU A 118 5.13 -0.98 41.82
C GLU A 118 6.35 -1.10 42.71
N GLU A 119 6.43 -0.18 43.68
CA GLU A 119 7.42 -0.13 44.75
C GLU A 119 7.48 -1.50 45.45
N LEU A 120 8.61 -2.21 45.28
CA LEU A 120 9.01 -3.37 46.09
C LEU A 120 10.06 -2.93 47.12
#